data_AF-A0A3C0EEP3-F1
#
_entry.id   AF-A0A3C0EEP3-F1
#
_cell.length_a   1.000
_cell.length_b   1.000
_cell.length_c   1.000
_cell.angle_alpha   90.00
_cell.angle_beta   90.00
_cell.angle_gamma   90.00
#
_symmetry.space_group_name_H-M   'P 1'
#
loop_
_entity.id
_entity.type
_entity.pdbx_description
1 polymer ?
#
loop_
_entity_poly.entity_id
_entity_poly.type
_entity_poly.pdbx_seq_one_letter_code
_entity_poly.pdbx_strand_id
1 'polypeptide(L)' 'SRLADRVYGLVYPRTNLLSKTVAILFNLTMRLKRSPFRVFIHPDSVIDWVARSNGLRPSSRRKTLLWQIVLYER' A
#
# COMPACT_ATOMS: atom_id res chain seq x y z
N SER A 1 4.91 -15.51 -20.11
CA SER A 1 4.57 -16.21 -18.86
C SER A 1 3.14 -15.86 -18.46
N ARG A 2 2.17 -16.77 -18.65
CA ARG A 2 0.70 -16.54 -18.44
C ARG A 2 0.29 -16.15 -17.01
N LEU A 3 1.18 -16.29 -16.03
CA LEU A 3 0.92 -15.96 -14.61
C LEU A 3 0.97 -14.45 -14.33
N ALA A 4 1.79 -13.68 -15.06
CA ALA A 4 1.88 -12.23 -14.88
C ALA A 4 0.57 -11.51 -15.24
N ASP A 5 -0.24 -12.11 -16.11
CA ASP A 5 -1.54 -11.58 -16.53
C ASP A 5 -2.67 -11.87 -15.52
N ARG A 6 -2.42 -12.72 -14.51
CA ARG A 6 -3.45 -13.22 -13.58
C ARG A 6 -3.19 -12.89 -12.12
N VAL A 7 -1.95 -12.60 -11.72
CA VAL A 7 -1.57 -12.35 -10.33
C VAL A 7 -1.02 -10.93 -10.15
N TYR A 8 -1.66 -10.14 -9.29
CA TYR A 8 -1.27 -8.79 -8.93
C TYR A 8 -0.70 -8.75 -7.51
N GLY A 9 0.56 -8.34 -7.37
CA GLY A 9 1.20 -8.13 -6.08
C GLY A 9 1.09 -6.67 -5.63
N LEU A 10 0.28 -6.40 -4.61
CA LEU A 10 0.18 -5.08 -3.97
C LEU A 10 1.09 -5.02 -2.75
N VAL A 11 2.01 -4.06 -2.74
CA VAL A 11 2.91 -3.76 -1.62
C VAL A 11 2.58 -2.36 -1.10
N TYR A 12 2.10 -2.27 0.13
CA TYR A 12 1.72 -1.00 0.74
C TYR A 12 2.05 -0.99 2.24
N PRO A 13 2.30 0.19 2.84
CA PRO A 13 2.58 0.27 4.26
C PRO A 13 1.34 -0.15 5.05
N ARG A 14 1.56 -0.86 6.16
CA ARG A 14 0.49 -1.19 7.11
C ARG A 14 0.00 0.07 7.77
N THR A 15 -1.28 0.16 8.05
CA THR A 15 -1.84 1.28 8.81
C THR A 15 -1.53 1.14 10.30
N ASN A 16 -0.30 1.47 10.71
CA ASN A 16 0.15 1.45 12.11
C ASN A 16 0.81 2.78 12.52
N LEU A 17 1.03 2.99 13.82
CA LEU A 17 1.64 4.23 14.33
C LEU A 17 2.99 4.52 13.65
N LEU A 18 3.82 3.50 13.45
CA LEU A 18 5.12 3.66 12.79
C LEU A 18 4.99 4.20 11.36
N SER A 19 4.12 3.62 10.55
CA SER A 19 3.88 4.07 9.17
C SER A 19 3.40 5.52 9.12
N LYS A 20 2.49 5.92 10.03
CA LYS A 20 2.00 7.29 10.15
C LYS A 20 3.14 8.25 10.49
N THR A 21 4.00 7.89 11.44
CA THR A 21 5.18 8.68 11.80
C THR A 21 6.13 8.85 10.62
N VAL A 22 6.39 7.78 9.86
CA VAL A 22 7.23 7.83 8.65
C VAL A 22 6.62 8.77 7.60
N ALA A 23 5.30 8.70 7.36
CA ALA A 23 4.63 9.59 6.41
C ALA A 23 4.67 11.07 6.85
N ILE A 24 4.49 11.35 8.15
CA ILE A 24 4.60 12.71 8.70
C ILE A 24 6.03 13.24 8.50
N LEU A 25 7.04 12.46 8.88
CA LEU A 25 8.44 12.85 8.74
C LEU A 25 8.78 13.12 7.26
N PHE A 26 8.32 12.25 6.37
CA PHE A 26 8.53 12.40 4.93
C PHE A 26 7.88 13.69 4.39
N ASN A 27 6.64 13.97 4.78
CA ASN A 27 5.95 15.20 4.39
C ASN A 27 6.64 16.46 4.94
N LEU A 28 7.18 16.40 6.16
CA LEU A 28 7.99 17.48 6.72
C LEU A 28 9.27 17.69 5.90
N THR A 29 9.97 16.62 5.50
CA THR A 29 11.13 16.71 4.62
C THR A 29 10.77 17.30 3.26
N MET A 30 9.65 16.88 2.65
CA MET A 30 9.19 17.45 1.38
C MET A 30 8.84 18.94 1.52
N ARG A 31 8.25 19.35 2.65
CA ARG A 31 8.00 20.76 2.97
C ARG A 31 9.28 21.56 3.09
N LEU A 32 10.30 21.03 3.79
CA LEU A 32 11.62 21.67 3.90
C LEU A 32 12.29 21.83 2.53
N LYS A 33 12.14 20.83 1.65
CA LYS A 33 12.61 20.86 0.26
C LYS A 33 11.75 21.72 -0.67
N ARG A 34 10.72 22.42 -0.15
CA ARG A 34 9.72 23.18 -0.93
C ARG A 34 9.05 22.37 -2.05
N SER A 35 8.97 21.05 -1.89
CA SER A 35 8.31 20.17 -2.85
C SER A 35 6.79 20.14 -2.59
N PRO A 36 5.96 20.19 -3.65
CA PRO A 36 4.51 20.03 -3.53
C PRO A 36 4.09 18.58 -3.26
N PHE A 37 5.01 17.62 -3.38
CA PHE A 37 4.72 16.21 -3.17
C PHE A 37 4.30 15.92 -1.71
N ARG A 38 3.22 15.15 -1.55
CA ARG A 38 2.67 14.73 -0.25
C ARG A 38 2.31 13.25 -0.29
N VAL A 39 2.68 12.53 0.76
CA VAL A 39 2.37 11.12 0.94
C VAL A 39 1.19 10.99 1.90
N PHE A 40 0.24 10.14 1.51
CA PHE A 40 -0.93 9.80 2.32
C PHE A 40 -0.95 8.29 2.54
N ILE A 41 -1.27 7.86 3.76
CA ILE A 41 -1.45 6.45 4.10
C ILE A 41 -2.95 6.19 4.20
N HIS A 42 -3.43 5.26 3.40
CA HIS A 42 -4.82 4.81 3.43
C HIS A 42 -4.96 3.56 4.30
N PRO A 43 -6.12 3.39 4.96
CA PRO A 43 -6.43 2.16 5.68
C PRO A 43 -6.33 0.92 4.80
N ASP A 44 -5.82 -0.19 5.35
CA ASP A 44 -5.71 -1.48 4.67
C ASP A 44 -7.06 -1.93 4.06
N SER A 45 -8.19 -1.58 4.71
CA SER A 45 -9.54 -1.88 4.24
C SER A 45 -9.92 -1.15 2.95
N VAL A 46 -9.45 0.09 2.77
CA VAL A 46 -9.69 0.86 1.54
C VAL A 46 -8.94 0.23 0.38
N ILE A 47 -7.70 -0.19 0.60
CA ILE A 47 -6.89 -0.87 -0.42
C ILE A 47 -7.54 -2.19 -0.83
N ASP A 48 -7.99 -3.00 0.14
CA ASP A 48 -8.67 -4.27 -0.14
C ASP A 48 -10.00 -4.05 -0.87
N TRP A 49 -10.75 -3.01 -0.49
CA TRP A 49 -12.00 -2.64 -1.16
C TRP A 49 -11.77 -2.25 -2.62
N VAL A 50 -10.78 -1.39 -2.91
CA VAL A 50 -10.42 -1.01 -4.29
C VAL A 50 -9.98 -2.22 -5.12
N ALA A 51 -9.19 -3.13 -4.54
CA ALA A 51 -8.78 -4.34 -5.25
C ALA A 51 -10.01 -5.20 -5.61
N ARG A 52 -10.87 -5.49 -4.62
CA ARG A 52 -12.08 -6.29 -4.83
C ARG A 52 -13.09 -5.65 -5.77
N SER A 53 -13.26 -4.33 -5.73
CA SER A 53 -14.15 -3.61 -6.65
C SER A 53 -13.69 -3.70 -8.10
N ASN A 54 -12.41 -4.00 -8.34
CA ASN A 54 -11.83 -4.26 -9.66
C ASN A 54 -11.82 -5.76 -10.04
N GLY A 55 -12.58 -6.59 -9.30
CA GLY A 55 -12.72 -8.03 -9.56
C GLY A 55 -11.56 -8.87 -9.05
N LEU A 56 -10.63 -8.29 -8.28
CA LEU A 56 -9.48 -9.01 -7.75
C LEU A 56 -9.83 -9.73 -6.44
N ARG A 57 -9.37 -10.97 -6.29
CA ARG A 57 -9.56 -11.79 -5.08
C ARG A 57 -8.22 -12.02 -4.38
N PRO A 58 -8.10 -11.78 -3.07
CA PRO A 58 -6.85 -11.99 -2.36
C PRO A 58 -6.52 -13.49 -2.30
N SER A 59 -5.35 -13.90 -2.78
CA SER A 59 -4.87 -15.29 -2.71
C SER A 59 -3.85 -15.52 -1.60
N SER A 60 -3.00 -14.52 -1.31
CA SER A 60 -2.04 -14.60 -0.21
C SER A 60 -1.79 -13.24 0.43
N ARG A 61 -1.50 -13.23 1.73
CA ARG A 61 -1.18 -12.03 2.50
C ARG A 61 0.02 -12.28 3.40
N ARG A 62 1.03 -11.43 3.29
CA ARG A 62 2.19 -11.41 4.18
C ARG A 62 2.34 -10.03 4.81
N LYS A 63 2.43 -10.01 6.14
CA LYS A 63 2.68 -8.79 6.91
C LYS A 63 4.13 -8.78 7.37
N THR A 64 4.78 -7.65 7.23
CA THR A 64 6.10 -7.37 7.83
C THR A 64 5.94 -6.25 8.87
N LEU A 65 7.07 -5.66 9.29
CA LEU A 65 7.11 -4.56 10.26
C LEU A 65 6.40 -3.30 9.74
N LEU A 66 6.84 -2.81 8.58
CA LEU A 66 6.27 -1.61 7.96
C LEU A 66 5.29 -1.94 6.83
N TRP A 67 5.48 -3.07 6.16
CA TRP A 67 4.81 -3.36 4.89
C TRP A 67 3.78 -4.47 5.00
N GLN A 68 2.82 -4.42 4.11
CA GLN A 68 1.88 -5.50 3.80
C GLN A 68 2.01 -5.82 2.32
N ILE A 69 2.17 -7.10 2.04
CA ILE A 69 2.24 -7.66 0.70
C ILE A 69 0.99 -8.52 0.54
N VAL A 70 0.18 -8.23 -0.47
CA VAL A 70 -1.01 -9.01 -0.80
C VAL A 70 -0.94 -9.41 -2.25
N LEU A 71 -1.03 -10.72 -2.50
CA LEU A 71 -1.23 -11.25 -3.84
C LEU A 71 -2.72 -11.34 -4.10
N TYR A 72 -3.12 -10.80 -5.24
CA TYR A 72 -4.48 -10.85 -5.74
C TYR A 72 -4.51 -11.59 -7.06
N GLU A 73 -5.59 -12.33 -7.30
CA GLU A 73 -5.85 -13.05 -8.53
C GLU A 73 -7.09 -12.51 -9.21
N ARG A 74 -7.12 -12.55 -10.54
CA ARG A 74 -8.26 -12.16 -11.38
C ARG A 74 -8.93 -13.37 -12.00
#